data_AF-A0A7W5ETM5-F1
#
_entry.id   AF-A0A7W5ETM5-F1
#
_cell.length_a   1.000
_cell.length_b   1.000
_cell.length_c   1.000
_cell.angle_alpha   90.00
_cell.angle_beta   90.00
_cell.angle_gamma   90.00
#
_symmetry.space_group_name_H-M   'P 1'
#
loop_
_entity.id
_entity.type
_entity.pdbx_description
1 polymer ?
#
loop_
_entity_poly.entity_id
_entity_poly.type
_entity_poly.pdbx_seq_one_letter_code
_entity_poly.pdbx_strand_id
1 'polypeptide(L)'
;MDEKLKDQIASLTLDLKSENVVITTKDMIWKQLTRDCPDIERSFDNLFKTEVDELSEIFGEVSGVILNASIRGDELQKECSVLLLNALNIYIAALQNFRSGHRLSPLVLMRSIVELVSVVIHVKMRPKDLDVFRDGKLKSTKCVTTAKQAIPPIGELYGHLSNTVTHVAELHRNINAITKYTERDEAVNANFGFLRVSIWLTYVTTELVFFDLVSKPRYWVEVEGKGYAFSPGTEIKQWMDKFLEGNLSESAT
;
A
#
# COMPACT_ATOMS: atom_id res chain seq x y z
N MET A 1 33.33 1.04 -31.91
CA MET A 1 32.39 0.30 -31.04
C MET A 1 33.14 -0.87 -30.46
N ASP A 2 33.31 -0.88 -29.13
CA ASP A 2 34.03 -1.94 -28.39
C ASP A 2 33.45 -3.32 -28.77
N GLU A 3 34.31 -4.33 -28.97
CA GLU A 3 33.90 -5.69 -29.37
C GLU A 3 32.93 -6.29 -28.34
N LYS A 4 33.16 -6.02 -27.05
CA LYS A 4 32.24 -6.42 -25.98
C LYS A 4 30.84 -5.82 -26.12
N LEU A 5 30.73 -4.62 -26.70
CA LEU A 5 29.44 -3.96 -26.87
C LEU A 5 28.65 -4.61 -28.01
N LYS A 6 29.31 -5.05 -29.08
CA LYS A 6 28.67 -5.75 -30.21
C LYS A 6 27.98 -7.04 -29.76
N ASP A 7 28.63 -7.81 -28.91
CA ASP A 7 28.10 -9.10 -28.43
C ASP A 7 26.89 -8.94 -27.49
N GLN A 8 26.74 -7.77 -26.87
CA GLN A 8 25.68 -7.46 -25.92
C GLN A 8 24.46 -6.79 -26.55
N ILE A 9 24.51 -6.37 -27.82
CA ILE A 9 23.35 -5.78 -28.51
C ILE A 9 22.28 -6.86 -28.70
N ALA A 10 21.06 -6.56 -28.25
CA ALA A 10 19.87 -7.37 -28.49
C ALA A 10 19.10 -6.86 -29.71
N SER A 11 18.98 -5.54 -29.88
CA SER A 11 18.40 -4.92 -31.08
C SER A 11 18.99 -3.53 -31.33
N LEU A 12 18.99 -3.14 -32.60
CA LEU A 12 19.36 -1.81 -33.09
C LEU A 12 18.30 -1.38 -34.09
N THR A 13 17.57 -0.30 -33.80
CA THR A 13 16.59 0.28 -34.71
C THR A 13 16.99 1.71 -35.03
N LEU A 14 17.02 2.04 -36.33
CA LEU A 14 17.27 3.39 -36.82
C LEU A 14 15.97 3.92 -37.42
N ASP A 15 15.41 4.97 -36.82
CA ASP A 15 14.30 5.69 -37.42
C ASP A 15 14.85 6.86 -38.24
N LEU A 16 14.86 6.66 -39.56
CA LEU A 16 15.36 7.65 -40.53
C LEU A 16 14.50 8.93 -40.60
N LYS A 17 13.25 8.90 -40.09
CA LYS A 17 12.37 10.08 -40.08
C LYS A 17 12.60 10.95 -38.86
N SER A 18 12.85 10.34 -37.71
CA SER A 18 13.09 11.06 -36.46
C SER A 18 14.57 11.17 -36.09
N GLU A 19 15.46 10.64 -36.93
CA GLU A 19 16.92 10.57 -36.73
C GLU A 19 17.33 9.89 -35.41
N ASN A 20 16.45 9.09 -34.83
CA ASN A 20 16.68 8.41 -33.57
C ASN A 20 17.28 7.03 -33.77
N VAL A 21 18.26 6.69 -32.92
CA VAL A 21 18.85 5.36 -32.83
C VAL A 21 18.42 4.74 -31.50
N VAL A 22 17.70 3.62 -31.55
CA VAL A 22 17.31 2.86 -30.37
C VAL A 22 18.18 1.60 -30.29
N ILE A 23 18.95 1.48 -29.20
CA ILE A 23 19.79 0.32 -28.92
C ILE A 23 19.27 -0.36 -27.67
N THR A 24 18.97 -1.65 -27.75
CA THR A 24 18.68 -2.49 -26.58
C THR A 24 19.78 -3.50 -26.39
N THR A 25 20.03 -3.88 -25.14
CA THR A 25 21.10 -4.82 -24.77
C THR A 25 20.55 -6.04 -24.04
N LYS A 26 21.22 -7.19 -24.17
CA LYS A 26 20.76 -8.49 -23.61
C LYS A 26 20.67 -8.49 -22.09
N ASP A 27 21.40 -7.59 -21.44
CA ASP A 27 21.52 -7.43 -19.99
C ASP A 27 20.67 -6.27 -19.43
N MET A 28 19.70 -5.73 -20.19
CA MET A 28 18.88 -4.60 -19.74
C MET A 28 18.15 -4.85 -18.42
N ILE A 29 17.64 -6.07 -18.17
CA ILE A 29 17.01 -6.42 -16.89
C ILE A 29 18.05 -6.31 -15.75
N TRP A 30 19.25 -6.84 -15.96
CA TRP A 30 20.28 -6.77 -14.94
C TRP A 30 20.76 -5.34 -14.69
N LYS A 31 20.93 -4.55 -15.75
CA LYS A 31 21.22 -3.11 -15.65
C LYS A 31 20.13 -2.37 -14.88
N GLN A 32 18.86 -2.66 -15.16
CA GLN A 32 17.75 -2.09 -14.41
C GLN A 32 17.85 -2.43 -12.92
N LEU A 33 18.05 -3.69 -12.56
CA LEU A 33 18.06 -4.14 -11.16
C LEU A 33 19.30 -3.68 -10.37
N THR A 34 20.47 -3.63 -11.00
CA THR A 34 21.75 -3.46 -10.29
C THR A 34 22.39 -2.09 -10.44
N ARG A 35 21.97 -1.31 -11.45
CA ARG A 35 22.51 0.02 -11.73
C ARG A 35 21.42 1.08 -11.65
N ASP A 36 20.33 0.90 -12.40
CA ASP A 36 19.35 1.96 -12.57
C ASP A 36 18.42 2.08 -11.34
N CYS A 37 17.86 0.97 -10.85
CA CYS A 37 17.03 0.96 -9.63
C CYS A 37 17.79 1.54 -8.42
N PRO A 38 19.01 1.09 -8.05
CA PRO A 38 19.73 1.67 -6.91
C PRO A 38 19.96 3.18 -7.04
N ASP A 39 20.14 3.70 -8.26
CA ASP A 39 20.34 5.12 -8.49
C ASP A 39 19.04 5.92 -8.35
N ILE A 40 17.92 5.35 -8.81
CA ILE A 40 16.57 5.90 -8.62
C ILE A 40 16.18 5.89 -7.15
N GLU A 41 16.45 4.79 -6.47
CA GLU A 41 16.17 4.61 -5.04
C GLU A 41 16.92 5.64 -4.20
N ARG A 42 18.19 5.92 -4.50
CA ARG A 42 18.92 7.02 -3.83
C ARG A 42 18.27 8.38 -4.06
N SER A 43 17.77 8.65 -5.26
CA SER A 43 17.06 9.90 -5.54
C SER A 43 15.76 10.01 -4.76
N PHE A 44 15.04 8.90 -4.56
CA PHE A 44 13.86 8.82 -3.70
C PHE A 44 14.22 9.08 -2.23
N ASP A 45 15.23 8.38 -1.71
CA ASP A 45 15.65 8.47 -0.30
C ASP A 45 16.07 9.90 0.07
N ASN A 46 16.78 10.58 -0.84
CA ASN A 46 17.20 11.97 -0.62
C ASN A 46 16.03 12.95 -0.51
N LEU A 47 14.93 12.69 -1.25
CA LEU A 47 13.79 13.60 -1.32
C LEU A 47 12.70 13.28 -0.30
N PHE A 48 12.51 12.01 0.05
CA PHE A 48 11.30 11.57 0.75
C PHE A 48 11.56 10.77 2.03
N LYS A 49 12.76 10.88 2.59
CA LYS A 49 13.11 10.19 3.83
C LYS A 49 12.14 10.52 4.97
N THR A 50 11.78 11.78 5.14
CA THR A 50 10.90 12.23 6.23
C THR A 50 9.53 11.56 6.14
N GLU A 51 8.94 11.49 4.96
CA GLU A 51 7.65 10.84 4.73
C GLU A 51 7.73 9.32 4.97
N VAL A 52 8.85 8.68 4.61
CA VAL A 52 9.06 7.27 4.93
C VAL A 52 9.20 7.05 6.44
N ASP A 53 9.86 7.96 7.14
CA ASP A 53 10.01 7.90 8.60
C ASP A 53 8.62 8.02 9.28
N GLU A 54 7.77 8.96 8.84
CA GLU A 54 6.37 9.08 9.32
C GLU A 54 5.56 7.78 9.12
N LEU A 55 5.66 7.17 7.93
CA LEU A 55 4.99 5.90 7.64
C LEU A 55 5.54 4.76 8.52
N SER A 56 6.84 4.80 8.81
CA SER A 56 7.53 3.78 9.61
C SER A 56 7.10 3.80 11.07
N GLU A 57 6.79 4.97 11.64
CA GLU A 57 6.26 5.08 13.01
C GLU A 57 4.95 4.30 13.15
N ILE A 58 3.98 4.55 12.26
CA ILE A 58 2.69 3.84 12.27
C ILE A 58 2.90 2.35 11.97
N PHE A 59 3.76 2.03 11.01
CA PHE A 59 4.11 0.65 10.68
C PHE A 59 4.63 -0.11 11.91
N GLY A 60 5.50 0.51 12.71
CA GLY A 60 6.04 -0.08 13.93
C GLY A 60 4.95 -0.34 14.98
N GLU A 61 4.07 0.64 15.21
CA GLU A 61 2.96 0.50 16.16
C GLU A 61 2.01 -0.64 15.77
N VAL A 62 1.55 -0.66 14.51
CA VAL A 62 0.61 -1.67 14.04
C VAL A 62 1.25 -3.06 14.05
N SER A 63 2.52 -3.18 13.65
CA SER A 63 3.27 -4.43 13.69
C SER A 63 3.36 -4.98 15.12
N GLY A 64 3.63 -4.12 16.10
CA GLY A 64 3.73 -4.51 17.51
C GLY A 64 2.44 -5.13 18.03
N VAL A 65 1.28 -4.53 17.71
CA VAL A 65 -0.03 -5.07 18.11
C VAL A 65 -0.30 -6.41 17.44
N ILE A 66 -0.07 -6.51 16.11
CA ILE A 66 -0.32 -7.74 15.36
C ILE A 66 0.55 -8.90 15.87
N LEU A 67 1.84 -8.64 16.11
CA LEU A 67 2.78 -9.63 16.63
C LEU A 67 2.39 -10.10 18.03
N ASN A 68 2.00 -9.17 18.92
CA ASN A 68 1.49 -9.53 20.24
C ASN A 68 0.23 -10.41 20.15
N ALA A 69 -0.71 -10.05 19.27
CA ALA A 69 -1.92 -10.84 19.02
C ALA A 69 -1.62 -12.22 18.41
N SER A 70 -0.58 -12.35 17.58
CA SER A 70 -0.18 -13.65 17.01
C SER A 70 0.29 -14.65 18.07
N ILE A 71 0.81 -14.13 19.20
CA ILE A 71 1.29 -14.95 20.32
C ILE A 71 0.15 -15.21 21.31
N ARG A 72 -0.58 -14.15 21.69
CA ARG A 72 -1.53 -14.15 22.82
C ARG A 72 -2.99 -14.30 22.43
N GLY A 73 -3.33 -14.12 21.17
CA GLY A 73 -4.70 -14.12 20.70
C GLY A 73 -5.33 -15.51 20.68
N ASP A 74 -6.66 -15.52 20.60
CA ASP A 74 -7.44 -16.71 20.29
C ASP A 74 -7.19 -17.18 18.84
N GLU A 75 -7.87 -18.27 18.44
CA GLU A 75 -7.71 -18.87 17.12
C GLU A 75 -8.06 -17.90 15.97
N LEU A 76 -9.19 -17.19 16.07
CA LEU A 76 -9.61 -16.19 15.08
C LEU A 76 -8.59 -15.04 15.01
N GLN A 77 -8.17 -14.54 16.17
CA GLN A 77 -7.19 -13.46 16.26
C GLN A 77 -5.86 -13.86 15.65
N LYS A 78 -5.39 -15.10 15.86
CA LYS A 78 -4.15 -15.59 15.23
C LYS A 78 -4.24 -15.65 13.72
N GLU A 79 -5.37 -16.08 13.16
CA GLU A 79 -5.56 -16.07 11.71
C GLU A 79 -5.66 -14.65 11.15
N CYS A 80 -6.36 -13.76 11.84
CA CYS A 80 -6.37 -12.33 11.50
C CYS A 80 -4.95 -11.73 11.56
N SER A 81 -4.12 -12.13 12.53
CA SER A 81 -2.73 -11.69 12.61
C SER A 81 -1.92 -12.12 11.39
N VAL A 82 -2.10 -13.36 10.90
CA VAL A 82 -1.44 -13.82 9.67
C VAL A 82 -1.87 -12.98 8.46
N LEU A 83 -3.17 -12.69 8.32
CA LEU A 83 -3.68 -11.85 7.24
C LEU A 83 -3.13 -10.43 7.30
N LEU A 84 -3.10 -9.82 8.49
CA LEU A 84 -2.58 -8.46 8.68
C LEU A 84 -1.07 -8.37 8.51
N LEU A 85 -0.29 -9.39 8.94
CA LEU A 85 1.15 -9.46 8.65
C LEU A 85 1.41 -9.55 7.14
N ASN A 86 0.61 -10.32 6.41
CA ASN A 86 0.70 -10.36 4.95
C ASN A 86 0.34 -9.00 4.33
N ALA A 87 -0.65 -8.29 4.86
CA ALA A 87 -0.96 -6.93 4.44
C ALA A 87 0.22 -5.97 4.65
N LEU A 88 0.93 -6.07 5.79
CA LEU A 88 2.15 -5.29 6.06
C LEU A 88 3.32 -5.67 5.13
N ASN A 89 3.49 -6.94 4.79
CA ASN A 89 4.50 -7.36 3.81
C ASN A 89 4.20 -6.79 2.41
N ILE A 90 2.93 -6.79 2.00
CA ILE A 90 2.49 -6.17 0.74
C ILE A 90 2.70 -4.66 0.79
N TYR A 91 2.49 -4.03 1.95
CA TYR A 91 2.77 -2.61 2.16
C TYR A 91 4.24 -2.27 1.91
N ILE A 92 5.18 -3.04 2.48
CA ILE A 92 6.61 -2.88 2.22
C ILE A 92 6.89 -3.08 0.72
N ALA A 93 6.29 -4.08 0.08
CA ALA A 93 6.46 -4.31 -1.35
C ALA A 93 5.93 -3.14 -2.20
N ALA A 94 4.83 -2.50 -1.79
CA ALA A 94 4.29 -1.32 -2.46
C ALA A 94 5.24 -0.13 -2.33
N LEU A 95 5.73 0.14 -1.13
CA LEU A 95 6.71 1.19 -0.89
C LEU A 95 8.02 0.93 -1.65
N GLN A 96 8.51 -0.31 -1.69
CA GLN A 96 9.72 -0.66 -2.45
C GLN A 96 9.53 -0.46 -3.95
N ASN A 97 8.40 -0.89 -4.52
CA ASN A 97 8.08 -0.63 -5.93
C ASN A 97 8.08 0.88 -6.21
N PHE A 98 7.46 1.65 -5.32
CA PHE A 98 7.42 3.09 -5.45
C PHE A 98 8.83 3.68 -5.38
N ARG A 99 9.61 3.31 -4.35
CA ARG A 99 11.01 3.73 -4.16
C ARG A 99 11.89 3.41 -5.36
N SER A 100 11.68 2.29 -6.05
CA SER A 100 12.41 1.91 -7.28
C SER A 100 11.89 2.61 -8.55
N GLY A 101 10.95 3.55 -8.45
CA GLY A 101 10.47 4.40 -9.55
C GLY A 101 9.17 3.94 -10.23
N HIS A 102 8.54 2.86 -9.76
CA HIS A 102 7.27 2.42 -10.31
C HIS A 102 6.11 3.27 -9.75
N ARG A 103 5.32 3.88 -10.64
CA ARG A 103 4.20 4.75 -10.22
C ARG A 103 2.83 4.05 -10.16
N LEU A 104 2.67 2.93 -10.86
CA LEU A 104 1.39 2.19 -10.96
C LEU A 104 1.34 0.90 -10.14
N SER A 105 2.41 0.10 -10.15
CA SER A 105 2.44 -1.15 -9.40
C SER A 105 2.20 -0.99 -7.89
N PRO A 106 2.59 0.11 -7.22
CA PRO A 106 2.25 0.30 -5.81
C PRO A 106 0.74 0.32 -5.56
N LEU A 107 -0.03 0.95 -6.47
CA LEU A 107 -1.48 1.07 -6.35
C LEU A 107 -2.19 -0.29 -6.49
N VAL A 108 -1.66 -1.19 -7.31
CA VAL A 108 -2.15 -2.58 -7.41
C VAL A 108 -1.96 -3.31 -6.08
N LEU A 109 -0.80 -3.14 -5.46
CA LEU A 109 -0.48 -3.76 -4.16
C LEU A 109 -1.34 -3.18 -3.03
N MET A 110 -1.59 -1.87 -3.04
CA MET A 110 -2.50 -1.22 -2.07
C MET A 110 -3.92 -1.77 -2.16
N ARG A 111 -4.42 -2.08 -3.37
CA ARG A 111 -5.73 -2.72 -3.51
C ARG A 111 -5.77 -4.07 -2.79
N SER A 112 -4.72 -4.87 -2.90
CA SER A 112 -4.61 -6.15 -2.19
C SER A 112 -4.62 -5.97 -0.66
N ILE A 113 -4.02 -4.90 -0.15
CA ILE A 113 -4.07 -4.55 1.28
C ILE A 113 -5.52 -4.31 1.72
N VAL A 114 -6.27 -3.50 0.95
CA VAL A 114 -7.69 -3.21 1.24
C VAL A 114 -8.54 -4.48 1.24
N GLU A 115 -8.26 -5.42 0.34
CA GLU A 115 -8.96 -6.71 0.29
C GLU A 115 -8.65 -7.57 1.52
N LEU A 116 -7.38 -7.69 1.94
CA LEU A 116 -7.00 -8.44 3.14
C LEU A 116 -7.61 -7.85 4.40
N VAL A 117 -7.51 -6.52 4.56
CA VAL A 117 -8.16 -5.79 5.66
C VAL A 117 -9.67 -6.04 5.67
N SER A 118 -10.31 -6.05 4.50
CA SER A 118 -11.74 -6.31 4.40
C SER A 118 -12.11 -7.73 4.81
N VAL A 119 -11.28 -8.73 4.48
CA VAL A 119 -11.46 -10.12 4.93
C VAL A 119 -11.38 -10.20 6.45
N VAL A 120 -10.37 -9.56 7.05
CA VAL A 120 -10.16 -9.52 8.50
C VAL A 120 -11.38 -8.92 9.23
N ILE A 121 -11.88 -7.77 8.76
CA ILE A 121 -13.09 -7.15 9.33
C ILE A 121 -14.30 -8.09 9.17
N HIS A 122 -14.44 -8.70 8.01
CA HIS A 122 -15.56 -9.60 7.72
C HIS A 122 -15.59 -10.80 8.69
N VAL A 123 -14.47 -11.48 8.89
CA VAL A 123 -14.42 -12.65 9.79
C VAL A 123 -14.53 -12.24 11.26
N LYS A 124 -14.07 -11.05 11.66
CA LYS A 124 -14.34 -10.50 13.00
C LYS A 124 -15.84 -10.28 13.23
N MET A 125 -16.54 -9.73 12.25
CA MET A 125 -17.99 -9.48 12.34
C MET A 125 -18.83 -10.77 12.16
N ARG A 126 -18.29 -11.76 11.45
CA ARG A 126 -18.95 -13.03 11.14
C ARG A 126 -18.00 -14.20 11.39
N PRO A 127 -17.72 -14.55 12.66
CA PRO A 127 -16.74 -15.59 12.98
C PRO A 127 -17.02 -16.96 12.34
N LYS A 128 -18.30 -17.26 12.04
CA LYS A 128 -18.70 -18.49 11.34
C LYS A 128 -18.22 -18.57 9.88
N ASP A 129 -17.93 -17.44 9.24
CA ASP A 129 -17.39 -17.40 7.88
C ASP A 129 -15.87 -17.69 7.86
N LEU A 130 -15.23 -17.92 9.01
CA LEU A 130 -13.80 -18.31 9.12
C LEU A 130 -13.52 -19.64 8.41
N ASP A 131 -14.40 -20.65 8.58
CA ASP A 131 -14.22 -21.93 7.89
C ASP A 131 -14.38 -21.81 6.37
N VAL A 132 -15.24 -20.90 5.90
CA VAL A 132 -15.39 -20.58 4.47
C VAL A 132 -14.13 -19.91 3.92
N PHE A 133 -13.46 -19.10 4.74
CA PHE A 133 -12.17 -18.51 4.42
C PHE A 133 -11.07 -19.60 4.32
N ARG A 134 -10.97 -20.48 5.32
CA ARG A 134 -10.01 -21.60 5.33
C ARG A 134 -10.16 -22.53 4.13
N ASP A 135 -11.39 -22.73 3.68
CA ASP A 135 -11.74 -23.49 2.47
C ASP A 135 -11.39 -22.79 1.15
N GLY A 136 -10.92 -21.53 1.19
CA GLY A 136 -10.63 -20.72 -0.01
C GLY A 136 -11.88 -20.29 -0.79
N LYS A 137 -13.08 -20.40 -0.19
CA LYS A 137 -14.37 -20.11 -0.85
C LYS A 137 -14.88 -18.69 -0.57
N LEU A 138 -14.25 -17.98 0.37
CA LEU A 138 -14.67 -16.63 0.74
C LEU A 138 -14.29 -15.62 -0.36
N LYS A 139 -15.30 -14.93 -0.91
CA LYS A 139 -15.09 -13.93 -1.97
C LYS A 139 -14.71 -12.57 -1.38
N SER A 140 -13.57 -12.03 -1.78
CA SER A 140 -13.05 -10.73 -1.30
C SER A 140 -14.05 -9.56 -1.50
N THR A 141 -14.80 -9.54 -2.60
CA THR A 141 -15.82 -8.51 -2.87
C THR A 141 -16.98 -8.50 -1.86
N LYS A 142 -17.36 -9.68 -1.33
CA LYS A 142 -18.34 -9.81 -0.24
C LYS A 142 -17.76 -9.24 1.07
N CYS A 143 -16.48 -9.46 1.30
CA CYS A 143 -15.78 -8.93 2.48
C CYS A 143 -15.72 -7.40 2.44
N VAL A 144 -15.39 -6.78 1.30
CA VAL A 144 -15.41 -5.32 1.13
C VAL A 144 -16.78 -4.73 1.45
N THR A 145 -17.85 -5.39 1.00
CA THR A 145 -19.24 -4.96 1.28
C THR A 145 -19.56 -4.96 2.78
N THR A 146 -19.00 -5.91 3.52
CA THR A 146 -19.16 -5.96 4.99
C THR A 146 -18.27 -4.93 5.66
N ALA A 147 -17.01 -4.85 5.24
CA ALA A 147 -16.00 -3.99 5.83
C ALA A 147 -16.37 -2.50 5.75
N LYS A 148 -16.96 -2.05 4.63
CA LYS A 148 -17.44 -0.66 4.50
C LYS A 148 -18.59 -0.30 5.44
N GLN A 149 -19.26 -1.27 6.07
CA GLN A 149 -20.25 -1.00 7.10
C GLN A 149 -19.59 -0.63 8.43
N ALA A 150 -18.41 -1.19 8.71
CA ALA A 150 -17.62 -0.88 9.90
C ALA A 150 -16.73 0.37 9.71
N ILE A 151 -16.07 0.47 8.54
CA ILE A 151 -15.17 1.57 8.20
C ILE A 151 -15.56 2.09 6.81
N PRO A 152 -16.47 3.09 6.72
CA PRO A 152 -17.00 3.58 5.43
C PRO A 152 -15.96 3.92 4.36
N PRO A 153 -14.80 4.55 4.68
CA PRO A 153 -13.77 4.87 3.69
C PRO A 153 -13.24 3.68 2.87
N ILE A 154 -13.37 2.43 3.37
CA ILE A 154 -12.96 1.23 2.62
C ILE A 154 -13.66 1.15 1.26
N GLY A 155 -14.95 1.47 1.21
CA GLY A 155 -15.74 1.36 -0.02
C GLY A 155 -15.24 2.32 -1.11
N GLU A 156 -14.97 3.56 -0.73
CA GLU A 156 -14.48 4.60 -1.63
C GLU A 156 -13.07 4.29 -2.12
N LEU A 157 -12.16 3.92 -1.21
CA LEU A 157 -10.79 3.55 -1.55
C LEU A 157 -10.74 2.34 -2.49
N TYR A 158 -11.51 1.29 -2.20
CA TYR A 158 -11.58 0.10 -3.05
C TYR A 158 -12.10 0.43 -4.46
N GLY A 159 -13.14 1.26 -4.54
CA GLY A 159 -13.71 1.72 -5.80
C GLY A 159 -12.70 2.53 -6.62
N HIS A 160 -12.04 3.49 -5.97
CA HIS A 160 -11.03 4.32 -6.62
C HIS A 160 -9.85 3.49 -7.15
N LEU A 161 -9.24 2.64 -6.30
CA LEU A 161 -8.13 1.79 -6.71
C LEU A 161 -8.54 0.84 -7.83
N SER A 162 -9.74 0.25 -7.77
CA SER A 162 -10.24 -0.63 -8.84
C SER A 162 -10.34 0.12 -10.18
N ASN A 163 -10.93 1.31 -10.18
CA ASN A 163 -11.05 2.12 -11.40
C ASN A 163 -9.69 2.53 -11.98
N THR A 164 -8.72 2.82 -11.11
CA THR A 164 -7.39 3.30 -11.50
C THR A 164 -6.48 2.18 -12.03
N VAL A 165 -6.52 0.98 -11.44
CA VAL A 165 -5.51 -0.07 -11.70
C VAL A 165 -6.02 -1.35 -12.35
N THR A 166 -7.33 -1.64 -12.32
CA THR A 166 -7.84 -2.93 -12.84
C THR A 166 -8.38 -2.86 -14.26
N HIS A 167 -8.72 -1.66 -14.70
CA HIS A 167 -9.07 -1.39 -16.08
C HIS A 167 -7.88 -0.74 -16.76
N VAL A 168 -7.72 -0.96 -18.08
CA VAL A 168 -6.76 -0.21 -18.91
C VAL A 168 -7.24 1.25 -18.92
N ALA A 169 -6.87 1.97 -17.87
CA ALA A 169 -7.29 3.33 -17.58
C ALA A 169 -6.30 4.33 -18.20
N GLU A 170 -6.52 5.62 -17.93
CA GLU A 170 -5.70 6.71 -18.45
C GLU A 170 -4.20 6.53 -18.16
N LEU A 171 -3.86 6.01 -16.98
CA LEU A 171 -2.49 5.74 -16.57
C LEU A 171 -1.80 4.64 -17.41
N HIS A 172 -2.54 3.76 -18.08
CA HIS A 172 -1.99 2.74 -18.97
C HIS A 172 -1.82 3.23 -20.42
N ARG A 173 -2.26 4.45 -20.74
CA ARG A 173 -2.15 5.04 -22.09
C ARG A 173 -0.77 5.61 -22.38
N ASN A 174 0.03 5.83 -21.33
CA ASN A 174 1.37 6.40 -21.42
C ASN A 174 2.42 5.39 -20.97
N ILE A 175 3.64 5.51 -21.51
CA ILE A 175 4.80 4.80 -20.98
C ILE A 175 5.12 5.42 -19.61
N ASN A 176 4.91 4.65 -18.54
CA ASN A 176 5.33 5.03 -17.20
C ASN A 176 6.80 4.65 -17.04
N ALA A 177 7.68 5.51 -17.56
CA ALA A 177 9.11 5.28 -17.48
C ALA A 177 9.57 5.22 -16.02
N ILE A 178 10.45 4.26 -15.73
CA ILE A 178 11.09 4.13 -14.42
C ILE A 178 12.24 5.13 -14.40
N THR A 179 12.02 6.29 -13.77
CA THR A 179 12.97 7.40 -13.77
C THR A 179 13.31 7.84 -12.35
N LYS A 180 14.41 8.59 -12.23
CA LYS A 180 14.80 9.24 -10.98
C LYS A 180 13.73 10.20 -10.51
N TYR A 181 13.68 10.37 -9.20
CA TYR A 181 12.92 11.41 -8.55
C TYR A 181 13.75 12.69 -8.56
N THR A 182 13.21 13.75 -9.16
CA THR A 182 13.84 15.08 -9.20
C THR A 182 13.10 16.08 -8.35
N GLU A 183 11.78 15.91 -8.22
CA GLU A 183 10.89 16.78 -7.47
C GLU A 183 9.64 16.02 -7.01
N ARG A 184 8.81 16.70 -6.21
CA ARG A 184 7.51 16.20 -5.77
C ARG A 184 6.45 16.52 -6.84
N ASP A 185 6.06 15.50 -7.59
CA ASP A 185 4.98 15.59 -8.59
C ASP A 185 3.62 15.08 -8.06
N GLU A 186 2.56 15.27 -8.84
CA GLU A 186 1.20 14.84 -8.48
C GLU A 186 1.13 13.31 -8.26
N ALA A 187 1.85 12.52 -9.06
CA ALA A 187 1.87 11.07 -8.91
C ALA A 187 2.61 10.63 -7.62
N VAL A 188 3.64 11.37 -7.18
CA VAL A 188 4.28 11.21 -5.88
C VAL A 188 3.27 11.47 -4.77
N ASN A 189 2.55 12.60 -4.84
CA ASN A 189 1.55 12.98 -3.84
C ASN A 189 0.44 11.93 -3.74
N ALA A 190 -0.08 11.47 -4.88
CA ALA A 190 -1.09 10.41 -4.93
C ALA A 190 -0.58 9.11 -4.29
N ASN A 191 0.61 8.62 -4.66
CA ASN A 191 1.17 7.40 -4.11
C ASN A 191 1.37 7.49 -2.59
N PHE A 192 1.92 8.60 -2.09
CA PHE A 192 2.04 8.81 -0.64
C PHE A 192 0.67 8.90 0.04
N GLY A 193 -0.32 9.56 -0.56
CA GLY A 193 -1.69 9.57 -0.05
C GLY A 193 -2.26 8.17 0.13
N PHE A 194 -2.12 7.32 -0.89
CA PHE A 194 -2.58 5.92 -0.79
C PHE A 194 -1.75 5.09 0.20
N LEU A 195 -0.44 5.32 0.33
CA LEU A 195 0.38 4.69 1.37
C LEU A 195 -0.15 5.04 2.77
N ARG A 196 -0.35 6.34 3.03
CA ARG A 196 -0.88 6.84 4.32
C ARG A 196 -2.23 6.25 4.66
N VAL A 197 -3.19 6.31 3.72
CA VAL A 197 -4.52 5.72 3.93
C VAL A 197 -4.44 4.21 4.16
N SER A 198 -3.59 3.49 3.41
CA SER A 198 -3.48 2.03 3.53
C SER A 198 -2.91 1.59 4.89
N ILE A 199 -1.85 2.26 5.38
CA ILE A 199 -1.27 1.91 6.69
C ILE A 199 -2.18 2.32 7.84
N TRP A 200 -2.82 3.49 7.74
CA TRP A 200 -3.84 3.92 8.71
C TRP A 200 -5.01 2.93 8.76
N LEU A 201 -5.53 2.51 7.61
CA LEU A 201 -6.64 1.57 7.53
C LEU A 201 -6.27 0.21 8.15
N THR A 202 -5.04 -0.25 7.92
CA THR A 202 -4.49 -1.46 8.55
C THR A 202 -4.45 -1.30 10.07
N TYR A 203 -4.04 -0.14 10.59
CA TYR A 203 -4.00 0.14 12.02
C TYR A 203 -5.40 0.17 12.65
N VAL A 204 -6.33 0.94 12.08
CA VAL A 204 -7.71 1.01 12.56
C VAL A 204 -8.32 -0.40 12.60
N THR A 205 -8.07 -1.22 11.59
CA THR A 205 -8.55 -2.61 11.55
C THR A 205 -7.89 -3.49 12.62
N THR A 206 -6.58 -3.36 12.78
CA THR A 206 -5.81 -4.10 13.79
C THR A 206 -6.37 -3.84 15.18
N GLU A 207 -6.62 -2.58 15.51
CA GLU A 207 -7.19 -2.22 16.81
C GLU A 207 -8.61 -2.77 17.00
N LEU A 208 -9.47 -2.72 15.97
CA LEU A 208 -10.82 -3.30 16.05
C LEU A 208 -10.79 -4.81 16.37
N VAL A 209 -9.92 -5.54 15.68
CA VAL A 209 -9.88 -7.00 15.77
C VAL A 209 -9.30 -7.45 17.10
N PHE A 210 -8.26 -6.74 17.55
CA PHE A 210 -7.49 -7.04 18.77
C PHE A 210 -7.81 -6.09 19.92
N PHE A 211 -9.01 -5.51 19.94
CA PHE A 211 -9.42 -4.49 20.90
C PHE A 211 -9.06 -4.87 22.35
N ASP A 212 -9.37 -6.10 22.75
CA ASP A 212 -9.15 -6.61 24.11
C ASP A 212 -7.66 -6.82 24.46
N LEU A 213 -6.78 -6.79 23.45
CA LEU A 213 -5.32 -6.92 23.59
C LEU A 213 -4.60 -5.57 23.49
N VAL A 214 -5.31 -4.50 23.13
CA VAL A 214 -4.77 -3.14 23.03
C VAL A 214 -5.04 -2.41 24.34
N SER A 215 -3.97 -2.00 25.03
CA SER A 215 -4.09 -1.35 26.34
C SER A 215 -4.69 0.05 26.30
N LYS A 216 -4.54 0.75 25.18
CA LYS A 216 -5.07 2.10 24.95
C LYS A 216 -5.61 2.24 23.53
N PRO A 217 -6.84 1.78 23.26
CA PRO A 217 -7.47 1.94 21.96
C PRO A 217 -7.58 3.42 21.57
N ARG A 218 -7.23 3.77 20.34
CA ARG A 218 -7.20 5.14 19.80
C ARG A 218 -8.43 5.46 18.94
N TYR A 219 -8.97 4.47 18.24
CA TYR A 219 -9.99 4.61 17.21
C TYR A 219 -11.34 4.05 17.64
N TRP A 220 -11.34 3.01 18.46
CA TRP A 220 -12.54 2.29 18.84
C TRP A 220 -12.89 2.49 20.30
N VAL A 221 -14.19 2.48 20.58
CA VAL A 221 -14.74 2.38 21.94
C VAL A 221 -15.74 1.24 21.99
N GLU A 222 -15.76 0.52 23.12
CA GLU A 222 -16.79 -0.46 23.38
C GLU A 222 -18.13 0.26 23.65
N VAL A 223 -19.19 -0.23 23.02
CA VAL A 223 -20.57 0.21 23.24
C VAL A 223 -21.32 -0.95 23.84
N GLU A 224 -21.74 -0.80 25.09
CA GLU A 224 -22.39 -1.84 25.88
C GLU A 224 -23.53 -2.51 25.12
N GLY A 225 -23.43 -3.84 24.95
CA GLY A 225 -24.41 -4.68 24.26
C GLY A 225 -24.52 -4.45 22.74
N LYS A 226 -23.71 -3.57 22.14
CA LYS A 226 -23.77 -3.18 20.72
C LYS A 226 -22.45 -3.37 19.96
N GLY A 227 -21.38 -3.79 20.63
CA GLY A 227 -20.08 -4.06 20.02
C GLY A 227 -19.15 -2.86 20.11
N TYR A 228 -18.57 -2.43 18.98
CA TYR A 228 -17.59 -1.35 18.94
C TYR A 228 -18.06 -0.21 18.03
N ALA A 229 -17.75 1.03 18.40
CA ALA A 229 -18.00 2.21 17.58
C ALA A 229 -16.70 2.94 17.26
N PHE A 230 -16.59 3.42 16.02
CA PHE A 230 -15.48 4.28 15.61
C PHE A 230 -15.68 5.66 16.25
N SER A 231 -14.88 5.98 17.25
CA SER A 231 -15.00 7.20 18.04
C SER A 231 -13.63 7.69 18.54
N PRO A 232 -12.71 8.07 17.62
CA PRO A 232 -11.44 8.64 18.02
C PRO A 232 -11.63 9.95 18.79
N GLY A 233 -10.79 10.17 19.80
CA GLY A 233 -10.73 11.43 20.54
C GLY A 233 -10.30 12.61 19.67
N THR A 234 -10.47 13.83 20.16
CA THR A 234 -10.17 15.07 19.40
C THR A 234 -8.73 15.13 18.91
N GLU A 235 -7.75 14.79 19.75
CA GLU A 235 -6.33 14.77 19.35
C GLU A 235 -6.07 13.75 18.23
N ILE A 236 -6.65 12.55 18.34
CA ILE A 236 -6.49 11.50 17.32
C ILE A 236 -7.15 11.94 16.00
N LYS A 237 -8.31 12.60 16.04
CA LYS A 237 -8.95 13.17 14.85
C LYS A 237 -8.06 14.22 14.18
N GLN A 238 -7.54 15.18 14.94
CA GLN A 238 -6.66 16.22 14.42
C GLN A 238 -5.38 15.62 13.81
N TRP A 239 -4.79 14.64 14.50
CA TRP A 239 -3.64 13.91 13.97
C TRP A 239 -4.00 13.15 12.69
N MET A 240 -5.15 12.47 12.65
CA MET A 240 -5.63 11.75 11.47
C MET A 240 -5.83 12.69 10.29
N ASP A 241 -6.49 13.82 10.48
CA ASP A 241 -6.75 14.80 9.42
C ASP A 241 -5.41 15.28 8.83
N LYS A 242 -4.47 15.69 9.69
CA LYS A 242 -3.13 16.10 9.27
C LYS A 242 -2.36 14.98 8.56
N PHE A 243 -2.40 13.77 9.11
CA PHE A 243 -1.69 12.63 8.55
C PHE A 243 -2.27 12.26 7.18
N LEU A 244 -3.59 12.17 7.04
CA LEU A 244 -4.24 11.77 5.79
C LEU A 244 -4.21 12.87 4.71
N GLU A 245 -4.23 14.14 5.09
CA GLU A 245 -3.99 15.27 4.18
C GLU A 245 -2.53 15.31 3.71
N GLY A 246 -1.57 14.97 4.58
CA GLY A 246 -0.13 15.07 4.29
C GLY A 246 0.30 16.50 3.93
N ASN A 247 1.44 16.65 3.24
CA ASN A 247 1.99 17.96 2.86
C ASN A 247 1.27 18.61 1.65
N LEU A 248 0.00 18.27 1.37
CA LEU A 248 -0.76 18.88 0.28
C LEU A 248 -0.89 20.41 0.43
N SER A 249 -0.76 20.94 1.65
CA SER A 249 -0.86 22.37 1.95
C SER A 249 0.39 23.22 1.66
N GLU A 250 1.58 22.63 1.50
CA GLU A 250 2.82 23.41 1.24
C GLU A 250 3.02 23.71 -0.26
N SER A 251 2.17 23.18 -1.13
CA SER A 251 2.20 23.43 -2.58
C SER A 251 1.30 24.59 -3.03
N ALA A 252 0.69 25.32 -2.09
CA ALA A 252 -0.24 26.42 -2.34
C ALA A 252 0.27 27.81 -1.92
N THR A 253 1.58 27.97 -1.72
CA THR A 253 2.24 29.27 -1.48
C THR A 253 3.39 29.51 -2.43
#